data_AF-A0A8T3V9K0-F1
#
_entry.id   AF-A0A8T3V9K0-F1
#
_cell.length_a   1.000
_cell.length_b   1.000
_cell.length_c   1.000
_cell.angle_alpha   90.00
_cell.angle_beta   90.00
_cell.angle_gamma   90.00
#
_symmetry.space_group_name_H-M   'P 1'
#
loop_
_entity.id
_entity.type
_entity.pdbx_description
1 polymer ?
#
loop_
_entity_poly.entity_id
_entity_poly.type
_entity_poly.pdbx_seq_one_letter_code
_entity_poly.pdbx_strand_id
1 'polypeptide(L)'
;MDNIQILGFRANIDSVGEVLDEINSIRDDGEIIQLLNADSVVSKNHIIHGVNQAFLAFERGENLANDLSVEIVLRCSAQRQISKAFKILGLKEGNMGLCAILINSKDHTQELSSIFTRDDDVLIPNEENLVEIYKISDDELQNMSIEEIIIDRITKLTVDM
;
A
#
# COMPACT_ATOMS: atom_id res chain seq x y z
N MET A 1 13.76 -10.77 8.14
CA MET A 1 12.36 -10.34 7.99
C MET A 1 12.30 -8.97 8.61
N ASP A 2 12.18 -7.96 7.76
CA ASP A 2 11.95 -6.58 8.17
C ASP A 2 10.70 -6.52 9.05
N ASN A 3 10.74 -5.72 10.12
CA ASN A 3 9.59 -5.56 11.00
C ASN A 3 8.58 -4.66 10.26
N ILE A 4 7.54 -5.26 9.66
CA ILE A 4 6.47 -4.54 8.97
C ILE A 4 5.30 -4.37 9.95
N GLN A 5 4.93 -3.13 10.23
CA GLN A 5 3.75 -2.78 11.01
C GLN A 5 2.73 -2.08 10.11
N ILE A 6 1.45 -2.47 10.21
CA ILE A 6 0.35 -1.91 9.42
C ILE A 6 -0.72 -1.34 10.36
N LEU A 7 -1.03 -0.07 10.16
CA LEU A 7 -1.91 0.74 11.00
C LEU A 7 -2.96 1.46 10.13
N GLY A 8 -4.19 1.58 10.63
CA GLY A 8 -5.27 2.32 9.98
C GLY A 8 -5.50 3.70 10.58
N PHE A 9 -5.76 4.68 9.73
CA PHE A 9 -6.09 6.05 10.13
C PHE A 9 -7.19 6.65 9.23
N ARG A 10 -7.80 7.75 9.66
CA ARG A 10 -8.59 8.66 8.83
C ARG A 10 -7.94 10.04 8.79
N ALA A 11 -7.99 10.66 7.62
CA ALA A 11 -7.52 12.02 7.42
C ALA A 11 -8.45 12.78 6.47
N ASN A 12 -8.48 14.10 6.62
CA ASN A 12 -8.90 15.00 5.56
C ASN A 12 -7.65 15.64 4.96
N ILE A 13 -7.28 15.23 3.76
CA ILE A 13 -6.04 15.65 3.10
C ILE A 13 -6.33 16.90 2.26
N ASP A 14 -5.79 18.05 2.66
CA ASP A 14 -5.92 19.27 1.87
C ASP A 14 -4.88 19.33 0.73
N SER A 15 -3.66 18.86 1.00
CA SER A 15 -2.56 18.77 0.03
C SER A 15 -1.78 17.48 0.25
N VAL A 16 -1.70 16.65 -0.79
CA VAL A 16 -0.90 15.41 -0.73
C VAL A 16 0.58 15.73 -0.50
N GLY A 17 1.10 16.80 -1.10
CA GLY A 17 2.51 17.19 -0.95
C GLY A 17 2.86 17.54 0.49
N GLU A 18 2.01 18.32 1.17
CA GLU A 18 2.23 18.72 2.56
C GLU A 18 2.20 17.52 3.51
N VAL A 19 1.28 16.57 3.28
CA VAL A 19 1.25 15.32 4.06
C VAL A 19 2.53 14.51 3.87
N LEU A 20 3.04 14.40 2.63
CA LEU A 20 4.29 13.69 2.38
C LEU A 20 5.49 14.37 3.05
N ASP A 21 5.53 15.70 3.02
CA ASP A 21 6.58 16.47 3.70
C ASP A 21 6.54 16.28 5.23
N GLU A 22 5.34 16.25 5.82
CA GLU A 22 5.16 16.01 7.25
C GLU A 22 5.61 14.59 7.65
N ILE A 23 5.24 13.57 6.87
CA ILE A 23 5.71 12.20 7.10
C ILE A 23 7.22 12.07 6.94
N ASN A 24 7.81 12.75 5.95
CA ASN A 24 9.25 12.77 5.76
C ASN A 24 9.98 13.46 6.92
N SER A 25 9.32 14.35 7.66
CA SER A 25 9.91 15.06 8.80
C SER A 25 9.97 14.24 10.09
N ILE A 26 9.12 13.22 10.23
CA ILE A 26 9.04 12.37 11.43
C ILE A 26 9.84 11.07 11.32
N ARG A 27 10.10 10.58 10.09
CA ARG A 27 10.86 9.35 9.87
C ARG A 27 12.35 9.56 10.10
N ASP A 28 13.01 8.58 10.69
CA ASP A 28 14.47 8.56 10.79
C ASP A 28 15.12 8.00 9.50
N ASP A 29 16.44 8.20 9.35
CA ASP A 29 17.19 7.68 8.19
C ASP A 29 17.10 6.15 8.10
N GLY A 30 16.68 5.66 6.94
CA GLY A 30 16.52 4.22 6.68
C GLY A 30 15.15 3.65 7.07
N GLU A 31 14.30 4.44 7.73
CA GLU A 31 12.90 4.07 7.97
C GLU A 31 12.04 4.38 6.75
N ILE A 32 11.05 3.52 6.50
CA ILE A 32 10.02 3.78 5.48
C ILE A 32 8.67 3.85 6.18
N ILE A 33 8.02 5.01 6.04
CA ILE A 33 6.61 5.20 6.38
C ILE A 33 5.87 5.44 5.06
N GLN A 34 5.10 4.44 4.62
CA GLN A 34 4.31 4.51 3.40
C GLN A 34 2.83 4.67 3.75
N LEU A 35 2.21 5.74 3.26
CA LEU A 35 0.76 5.92 3.34
C LEU A 35 0.11 5.47 2.03
N LEU A 36 -0.96 4.68 2.14
CA LEU A 36 -1.77 4.20 1.02
C LEU A 36 -3.25 4.46 1.28
N ASN A 37 -4.03 4.57 0.21
CA ASN A 37 -5.49 4.58 0.27
C ASN A 37 -6.02 3.24 0.83
N ALA A 38 -6.62 3.28 2.02
CA ALA A 38 -7.14 2.09 2.70
C ALA A 38 -8.30 1.43 1.95
N ASP A 39 -9.09 2.19 1.18
CA ASP A 39 -10.22 1.64 0.41
C ASP A 39 -9.78 0.65 -0.68
N SER A 40 -8.50 0.65 -1.03
CA SER A 40 -7.90 -0.25 -2.03
C SER A 40 -7.08 -1.38 -1.39
N VAL A 41 -7.08 -1.49 -0.06
CA VAL A 41 -6.41 -2.54 0.70
C VAL A 41 -7.35 -3.73 0.85
N VAL A 42 -6.98 -4.86 0.23
CA VAL A 42 -7.73 -6.12 0.37
C VAL A 42 -7.55 -6.77 1.74
N SER A 43 -6.34 -6.71 2.29
CA SER A 43 -5.95 -7.35 3.55
C SER A 43 -4.55 -6.94 4.00
N LYS A 44 -4.17 -7.25 5.23
CA LYS A 44 -2.77 -7.07 5.67
C LYS A 44 -1.80 -8.02 4.94
N ASN A 45 -2.26 -9.23 4.60
CA ASN A 45 -1.43 -10.25 3.94
C ASN A 45 -0.96 -9.80 2.55
N HIS A 46 -1.84 -9.25 1.71
CA HIS A 46 -1.41 -8.82 0.37
C HIS A 46 -0.46 -7.62 0.43
N ILE A 47 -0.61 -6.72 1.43
CA ILE A 47 0.34 -5.63 1.65
C ILE A 47 1.71 -6.18 2.03
N ILE A 48 1.77 -7.08 3.01
CA ILE A 48 3.03 -7.72 3.42
C ILE A 48 3.67 -8.44 2.23
N HIS A 49 2.87 -9.17 1.43
CA HIS A 49 3.36 -9.83 0.23
C HIS A 49 3.91 -8.85 -0.80
N GLY A 50 3.18 -7.76 -1.08
CA GLY A 50 3.60 -6.71 -2.01
C GLY A 50 4.89 -6.02 -1.57
N VAL A 51 5.01 -5.66 -0.28
CA VAL A 51 6.23 -5.10 0.30
C VAL A 51 7.39 -6.07 0.13
N ASN A 52 7.24 -7.33 0.51
CA ASN A 52 8.30 -8.34 0.36
C ASN A 52 8.74 -8.50 -1.10
N GLN A 53 7.80 -8.50 -2.05
CA GLN A 53 8.12 -8.57 -3.48
C GLN A 53 8.87 -7.32 -3.96
N ALA A 54 8.58 -6.14 -3.41
CA ALA A 54 9.30 -4.91 -3.73
C ALA A 54 10.77 -4.98 -3.28
N PHE A 55 11.02 -5.42 -2.04
CA PHE A 55 12.38 -5.63 -1.54
C PHE A 55 13.14 -6.66 -2.35
N LEU A 56 12.53 -7.82 -2.62
CA LEU A 56 13.17 -8.86 -3.44
C LEU A 56 13.50 -8.37 -4.85
N ALA A 57 12.61 -7.56 -5.46
CA ALA A 57 12.88 -6.99 -6.78
C ALA A 57 14.07 -6.01 -6.74
N PHE A 58 14.18 -5.18 -5.69
CA PHE A 58 15.34 -4.30 -5.50
C PHE A 58 16.64 -5.07 -5.28
N GLU A 59 16.61 -6.10 -4.43
CA GLU A 59 17.78 -6.95 -4.18
C GLU A 59 18.27 -7.66 -5.45
N ARG A 60 17.36 -8.01 -6.37
CA ARG A 60 17.68 -8.69 -7.63
C ARG A 60 17.98 -7.75 -8.79
N GLY A 61 17.76 -6.43 -8.64
CA GLY A 61 17.85 -5.48 -9.76
C GLY A 61 16.74 -5.65 -10.81
N GLU A 62 15.60 -6.16 -10.37
CA GLU A 62 14.38 -6.50 -11.14
C GLU A 62 13.23 -5.52 -10.86
N ASN A 63 13.54 -4.42 -10.18
CA ASN A 63 12.59 -3.39 -9.80
C ASN A 63 12.00 -2.67 -11.02
N LEU A 64 10.70 -2.37 -10.95
CA LEU A 64 9.97 -1.63 -11.98
C LEU A 64 10.12 -0.11 -11.82
N ALA A 65 10.41 0.35 -10.60
CA ALA A 65 10.71 1.75 -10.28
C ALA A 65 12.08 1.90 -9.62
N ASN A 66 12.73 3.05 -9.85
CA ASN A 66 14.05 3.36 -9.27
C ASN A 66 14.00 3.69 -7.77
N ASP A 67 12.81 3.94 -7.23
CA ASP A 67 12.58 4.30 -5.83
C ASP A 67 11.77 3.18 -5.14
N LEU A 68 12.22 2.77 -3.95
CA LEU A 68 11.64 1.63 -3.24
C LEU A 68 10.22 1.91 -2.74
N SER A 69 9.91 3.15 -2.32
CA SER A 69 8.55 3.53 -1.94
C SER A 69 7.61 3.43 -3.13
N VAL A 70 8.05 3.88 -4.32
CA VAL A 70 7.27 3.72 -5.56
C VAL A 70 7.08 2.25 -5.94
N GLU A 71 8.12 1.43 -5.79
CA GLU A 71 8.03 -0.02 -6.05
C GLU A 71 7.05 -0.72 -5.11
N ILE A 72 7.03 -0.36 -3.83
CA ILE A 72 6.03 -0.88 -2.87
C ILE A 72 4.62 -0.58 -3.37
N VAL A 73 4.35 0.64 -3.86
CA VAL A 73 3.02 0.99 -4.40
C VAL A 73 2.70 0.17 -5.67
N LEU A 74 3.67 -0.01 -6.57
CA LEU A 74 3.50 -0.86 -7.77
C LEU A 74 3.15 -2.30 -7.40
N ARG A 75 3.93 -2.91 -6.49
CA ARG A 75 3.74 -4.29 -6.06
C ARG A 75 2.43 -4.45 -5.30
N CYS A 76 2.14 -3.63 -4.30
CA CYS A 76 0.88 -3.72 -3.54
C CYS A 76 -0.37 -3.50 -4.41
N SER A 77 -0.30 -2.65 -5.44
CA SER A 77 -1.44 -2.41 -6.36
C SER A 77 -1.58 -3.46 -7.46
N ALA A 78 -0.67 -4.43 -7.52
CA ALA A 78 -0.55 -5.39 -8.60
C ALA A 78 -0.49 -4.72 -10.00
N GLN A 79 0.19 -3.56 -10.12
CA GLN A 79 0.33 -2.82 -11.37
C GLN A 79 1.79 -2.68 -11.79
N ARG A 80 2.04 -2.69 -13.12
CA ARG A 80 3.35 -2.33 -13.69
C ARG A 80 3.52 -0.84 -13.98
N GLN A 81 2.40 -0.11 -14.09
CA GLN A 81 2.41 1.30 -14.46
C GLN A 81 2.24 2.16 -13.21
N ILE A 82 3.20 3.05 -12.96
CA ILE A 82 3.22 3.95 -11.79
C ILE A 82 1.92 4.76 -11.70
N SER A 83 1.48 5.35 -12.82
CA SER A 83 0.24 6.14 -12.85
C SER A 83 -1.01 5.35 -12.44
N LYS A 84 -1.10 4.07 -12.82
CA LYS A 84 -2.22 3.19 -12.42
C LYS A 84 -2.10 2.81 -10.94
N ALA A 85 -0.90 2.51 -10.48
CA ALA A 85 -0.64 2.15 -9.09
C ALA A 85 -1.06 3.28 -8.13
N PHE A 86 -0.64 4.51 -8.41
CA PHE A 86 -1.04 5.68 -7.63
C PHE A 86 -2.52 6.04 -7.77
N LYS A 87 -3.18 5.71 -8.89
CA LYS A 87 -4.63 5.88 -8.99
C LYS A 87 -5.40 4.97 -8.03
N ILE A 88 -4.89 3.76 -7.81
CA ILE A 88 -5.47 2.76 -6.92
C ILE A 88 -5.09 3.06 -5.46
N LEU A 89 -3.80 2.96 -5.13
CA LEU A 89 -3.28 3.01 -3.76
C LEU A 89 -2.76 4.39 -3.32
N GLY A 90 -2.62 5.35 -4.24
CA GLY A 90 -2.08 6.66 -3.90
C GLY A 90 -3.06 7.50 -3.08
N LEU A 91 -2.49 8.44 -2.31
CA LEU A 91 -3.25 9.44 -1.57
C LEU A 91 -4.05 10.34 -2.52
N LYS A 92 -5.20 10.80 -2.04
CA LYS A 92 -6.07 11.75 -2.74
C LYS A 92 -6.49 12.84 -1.77
N GLU A 93 -6.71 14.04 -2.28
CA GLU A 93 -7.26 15.15 -1.50
C GLU A 93 -8.70 14.85 -1.07
N GLY A 94 -9.09 15.37 0.10
CA GLY A 94 -10.37 15.12 0.76
C GLY A 94 -10.30 14.06 1.86
N ASN A 95 -11.48 13.60 2.29
CA ASN A 95 -11.61 12.59 3.34
C ASN A 95 -11.22 11.21 2.81
N MET A 96 -10.25 10.56 3.47
CA MET A 96 -9.70 9.28 3.06
C MET A 96 -9.34 8.43 4.28
N GLY A 97 -9.58 7.11 4.16
CA GLY A 97 -8.96 6.11 5.02
C GLY A 97 -7.52 5.84 4.59
N LEU A 98 -6.60 5.77 5.54
CA LEU A 98 -5.18 5.59 5.30
C LEU A 98 -4.72 4.25 5.87
N CYS A 99 -3.99 3.51 5.05
CA CYS A 99 -3.17 2.38 5.47
C CYS A 99 -1.72 2.87 5.58
N ALA A 100 -1.24 2.99 6.81
CA ALA A 100 0.14 3.33 7.11
C ALA A 100 0.97 2.05 7.27
N ILE A 101 2.02 1.92 6.48
CA ILE A 101 2.97 0.82 6.53
C ILE A 101 4.30 1.36 7.06
N LEU A 102 4.74 0.83 8.18
CA LEU A 102 6.02 1.17 8.81
C LEU A 102 6.98 0.00 8.58
N ILE A 103 8.12 0.26 7.97
CA ILE A 103 9.11 -0.77 7.59
C ILE A 103 10.47 -0.35 8.14
N ASN A 104 11.15 -1.26 8.83
CA ASN A 104 12.42 -1.01 9.50
C ASN A 104 12.39 0.23 10.39
N SER A 105 11.24 0.46 10.99
CA SER A 105 10.89 1.67 11.69
C SER A 105 10.60 1.38 13.15
N LYS A 106 10.89 2.35 14.02
CA LYS A 106 10.31 2.39 15.36
C LYS A 106 8.79 2.56 15.27
N ASP A 107 8.12 2.35 16.40
CA ASP A 107 6.68 2.57 16.50
C ASP A 107 6.39 4.08 16.45
N HIS A 108 5.89 4.57 15.30
CA HIS A 108 5.44 5.96 15.11
C HIS A 108 3.94 6.14 15.36
N THR A 109 3.30 5.23 16.11
CA THR A 109 1.85 5.31 16.33
C THR A 109 1.43 6.64 16.95
N GLN A 110 2.21 7.22 17.87
CA GLN A 110 1.85 8.48 18.53
C GLN A 110 2.01 9.69 17.61
N GLU A 111 3.11 9.74 16.87
CA GLU A 111 3.42 10.77 15.87
C GLU A 111 2.35 10.78 14.79
N LEU A 112 2.03 9.61 14.21
CA LEU A 112 0.98 9.48 13.22
C LEU A 112 -0.42 9.80 13.78
N SER A 113 -0.69 9.49 15.05
CA SER A 113 -1.96 9.86 15.70
C SER A 113 -2.07 11.35 16.02
N SER A 114 -0.96 12.09 15.97
CA SER A 114 -0.96 13.56 16.10
C SER A 114 -1.29 14.24 14.78
N ILE A 115 -1.05 13.56 13.66
CA ILE A 115 -1.31 14.04 12.29
C ILE A 115 -2.69 13.57 11.80
N PHE A 116 -3.03 12.31 12.07
CA PHE A 116 -4.25 11.65 11.60
C PHE A 116 -5.06 11.08 12.76
N THR A 117 -6.33 10.78 12.50
CA THR A 117 -7.17 10.09 13.49
C THR A 117 -6.97 8.59 13.40
N ARG A 118 -6.52 7.93 14.47
CA ARG A 118 -6.38 6.48 14.51
C ARG A 118 -7.74 5.80 14.29
N ASP A 119 -7.81 4.91 13.30
CA ASP A 119 -8.99 4.09 13.02
C ASP A 119 -8.57 2.85 12.22
N ASP A 120 -8.45 1.70 12.89
CA ASP A 120 -8.07 0.45 12.20
C ASP A 120 -9.22 -0.17 11.40
N ASP A 121 -10.47 0.28 11.59
CA ASP A 121 -11.62 -0.25 10.85
C ASP A 121 -11.58 0.15 9.38
N VAL A 122 -10.80 1.18 9.01
CA VAL A 122 -10.53 1.52 7.59
C VAL A 122 -9.81 0.40 6.84
N LEU A 123 -9.17 -0.53 7.54
CA LEU A 123 -8.49 -1.69 6.94
C LEU A 123 -9.41 -2.89 6.77
N ILE A 124 -10.68 -2.79 7.18
CA ILE A 124 -11.69 -3.80 6.90
C ILE A 124 -12.14 -3.62 5.45
N PRO A 125 -11.86 -4.60 4.56
CA PRO A 125 -12.10 -4.45 3.13
C PRO A 125 -13.60 -4.38 2.80
N ASN A 126 -13.94 -3.54 1.82
CA ASN A 126 -15.23 -3.61 1.13
C ASN A 126 -15.06 -4.37 -0.18
N GLU A 127 -15.50 -5.62 -0.22
CA GLU A 127 -15.29 -6.51 -1.38
C GLU A 127 -15.90 -5.97 -2.68
N GLU A 128 -17.09 -5.39 -2.65
CA GLU A 128 -17.74 -4.81 -3.84
C GLU A 128 -16.90 -3.69 -4.46
N ASN A 129 -16.38 -2.79 -3.62
CA ASN A 129 -15.50 -1.72 -4.05
C ASN A 129 -14.17 -2.26 -4.60
N LEU A 130 -13.60 -3.29 -3.97
CA LEU A 130 -12.34 -3.90 -4.41
C LEU A 130 -12.48 -4.60 -5.77
N VAL A 131 -13.61 -5.27 -6.03
CA VAL A 131 -13.92 -5.86 -7.35
C VAL A 131 -13.91 -4.79 -8.44
N GLU A 132 -14.51 -3.63 -8.19
CA GLU A 132 -14.51 -2.50 -9.13
C GLU A 132 -13.10 -1.91 -9.32
N ILE A 133 -12.40 -1.61 -8.22
CA ILE A 133 -11.07 -1.00 -8.21
C ILE A 133 -10.07 -1.86 -9.00
N TYR A 134 -10.04 -3.16 -8.71
CA TYR A 134 -9.10 -4.10 -9.33
C TYR A 134 -9.63 -4.75 -10.60
N LYS A 135 -10.87 -4.42 -11.02
CA LYS A 135 -11.54 -4.97 -12.20
C LYS A 135 -11.50 -6.50 -12.20
N ILE A 136 -11.89 -7.09 -11.08
CA ILE A 136 -11.92 -8.53 -10.90
C ILE A 136 -13.15 -9.08 -11.64
N SER A 137 -12.97 -10.10 -12.47
CA SER A 137 -14.10 -10.71 -13.18
C SER A 137 -14.80 -11.78 -12.34
N ASP A 138 -16.05 -12.07 -12.67
CA ASP A 138 -16.81 -13.18 -12.07
C ASP A 138 -16.09 -14.52 -12.24
N ASP A 139 -15.37 -14.72 -13.35
CA ASP A 139 -14.59 -15.94 -13.60
C ASP A 139 -13.41 -16.11 -12.63
N GLU A 140 -12.76 -15.02 -12.23
CA GLU A 140 -11.71 -15.06 -11.20
C GLU A 140 -12.32 -15.40 -9.83
N LEU A 141 -13.45 -14.79 -9.49
CA LEU A 141 -14.15 -15.00 -8.21
C LEU A 141 -14.78 -16.40 -8.08
N GLN A 142 -14.98 -17.13 -9.18
CA GLN A 142 -15.49 -18.50 -9.12
C GLN A 142 -14.51 -19.46 -8.41
N ASN A 143 -13.21 -19.20 -8.48
CA ASN A 143 -12.18 -20.16 -8.05
C ASN A 143 -11.26 -19.62 -6.95
N MET A 144 -11.21 -18.30 -6.75
CA MET A 144 -10.28 -17.64 -5.86
C MET A 144 -10.96 -16.49 -5.10
N SER A 145 -10.56 -16.29 -3.86
CA SER A 145 -10.89 -15.08 -3.10
C SER A 145 -10.18 -13.85 -3.68
N ILE A 146 -10.69 -12.65 -3.37
CA ILE A 146 -10.05 -11.38 -3.78
C ILE A 146 -8.58 -11.32 -3.29
N GLU A 147 -8.31 -11.76 -2.06
CA GLU A 147 -6.93 -11.82 -1.53
C GLU A 147 -6.03 -12.70 -2.40
N GLU A 148 -6.47 -13.92 -2.73
CA GLU A 148 -5.69 -14.84 -3.56
C GLU A 148 -5.46 -14.28 -4.97
N ILE A 149 -6.48 -13.66 -5.57
CA ILE A 149 -6.39 -13.04 -6.90
C ILE A 149 -5.33 -11.93 -6.88
N ILE A 150 -5.37 -11.04 -5.89
CA ILE A 150 -4.39 -9.96 -5.79
C ILE A 150 -3.00 -10.54 -5.52
N ILE A 151 -2.81 -11.46 -4.57
CA ILE A 151 -1.51 -12.08 -4.29
C ILE A 151 -0.92 -12.76 -5.53
N ASP A 152 -1.73 -13.49 -6.31
CA ASP A 152 -1.32 -14.11 -7.56
C ASP A 152 -0.90 -13.05 -8.61
N ARG A 153 -1.69 -11.99 -8.78
CA ARG A 153 -1.35 -10.87 -9.68
C ARG A 153 -0.05 -10.17 -9.26
N ILE A 154 0.19 -9.94 -7.96
CA ILE A 154 1.46 -9.40 -7.44
C ILE A 154 2.62 -10.33 -7.80
N THR A 155 2.45 -11.63 -7.60
CA THR A 155 3.47 -12.65 -7.87
C THR A 155 3.83 -12.70 -9.36
N LYS A 156 2.85 -12.58 -10.25
CA LYS A 156 3.08 -12.56 -11.71
C LYS A 156 3.90 -11.37 -12.18
N LEU A 157 3.93 -10.25 -11.44
CA LEU A 157 4.76 -9.09 -11.80
C LEU A 157 6.27 -9.41 -11.79
N THR A 158 6.72 -10.49 -11.16
CA THR A 158 8.14 -10.90 -11.17
C THR A 158 8.46 -11.95 -12.23
N VAL A 159 7.46 -12.61 -12.81
CA VAL A 159 7.67 -13.73 -13.76
C VAL A 159 7.80 -13.25 -15.21
N ASP A 160 7.20 -12.09 -15.52
CA ASP A 160 7.14 -11.53 -16.87
C ASP A 160 8.23 -10.44 -17.10
N MET A 161 9.50 -10.71 -16.77
CA MET A 161 10.64 -9.84 -17.07
C MET A 161 11.56 -10.43 -18.13
#